data_AF-A0A7K3Y376-F1
#
_entry.id   AF-A0A7K3Y376-F1
#
_cell.length_a   1.000
_cell.length_b   1.000
_cell.length_c   1.000
_cell.angle_alpha   90.00
_cell.angle_beta   90.00
_cell.angle_gamma   90.00
#
_symmetry.space_group_name_H-M   'P 1'
#
loop_
_entity.id
_entity.type
_entity.pdbx_description
1 polymer ?
#
loop_
_entity_poly.entity_id
_entity_poly.type
_entity_poly.pdbx_seq_one_letter_code
_entity_poly.pdbx_strand_id
1 'polypeptide(L)' 'MKNRIKVYRAMHDLTQEGLANELGVTRQTILAIEKGKYDPS' A
#
# COMPACT_ATOMS: atom_id res chain seq x y z
N MET A 1 -6.18 -9.39 7.61
CA MET A 1 -7.08 -8.54 6.78
C MET A 1 -6.77 -8.71 5.28
N LYS A 2 -7.76 -8.85 4.38
CA LYS A 2 -7.54 -8.79 2.91
C LYS A 2 -7.62 -7.33 2.45
N ASN A 3 -6.49 -6.62 2.32
CA ASN A 3 -6.49 -5.28 1.73
C ASN A 3 -6.59 -5.37 0.20
N ARG A 4 -7.15 -4.33 -0.44
CA ARG A 4 -7.24 -4.21 -1.91
C ARG A 4 -6.29 -3.15 -2.48
N ILE A 5 -5.34 -2.64 -1.67
CA ILE A 5 -4.44 -1.55 -2.05
C ILE A 5 -3.63 -1.92 -3.29
N LYS A 6 -3.11 -3.15 -3.38
CA LYS A 6 -2.39 -3.60 -4.57
C LYS A 6 -3.24 -3.52 -5.85
N VAL A 7 -4.54 -3.79 -5.75
CA VAL A 7 -5.47 -3.73 -6.90
C VAL A 7 -5.69 -2.29 -7.33
N TYR A 8 -6.06 -1.41 -6.39
CA TYR A 8 -6.27 0.01 -6.70
C TYR A 8 -5.00 0.65 -7.23
N ARG A 9 -3.86 0.36 -6.62
CA ARG A 9 -2.55 0.86 -7.06
C ARG A 9 -2.24 0.46 -8.51
N ALA A 10 -2.54 -0.79 -8.89
CA ALA A 10 -2.40 -1.24 -10.26
C ALA A 10 -3.41 -0.59 -11.22
N MET A 11 -4.64 -0.34 -10.78
CA MET A 11 -5.65 0.39 -11.58
C MET A 11 -5.26 1.84 -11.87
N HIS A 12 -4.41 2.44 -11.02
CA HIS A 12 -3.91 3.80 -11.17
C HIS A 12 -2.47 3.86 -11.71
N ASP A 13 -1.91 2.74 -12.19
CA ASP A 13 -0.51 2.65 -12.67
C ASP A 13 0.54 3.17 -11.66
N LEU A 14 0.23 3.07 -10.37
CA LEU A 14 1.09 3.56 -9.30
C LEU A 14 2.10 2.49 -8.88
N THR A 15 3.33 2.91 -8.58
CA THR A 15 4.28 2.07 -7.84
C THR A 15 4.02 2.18 -6.34
N GLN A 16 4.56 1.23 -5.55
CA GLN A 16 4.46 1.34 -4.07
C GLN A 16 5.10 2.64 -3.55
N GLU A 17 6.16 3.09 -4.22
CA GLU A 17 6.85 4.34 -3.90
C GLU A 17 6.04 5.56 -4.31
N GLY A 18 5.41 5.53 -5.49
CA GLY A 18 4.53 6.61 -5.94
C GLY A 18 3.35 6.81 -4.99
N LEU A 19 2.68 5.72 -4.61
CA LEU A 19 1.59 5.78 -3.63
C LEU A 19 2.10 6.26 -2.24
N ALA A 20 3.31 5.86 -1.85
CA ALA A 20 3.90 6.29 -0.60
C ALA A 20 4.18 7.81 -0.58
N ASN A 21 4.71 8.34 -1.68
CA ASN A 21 4.98 9.76 -1.85
C ASN A 21 3.68 10.59 -1.81
N GLU A 22 2.62 10.13 -2.47
CA GLU A 22 1.31 10.79 -2.47
C GLU A 22 0.68 10.84 -1.07
N LEU A 23 0.85 9.77 -0.29
CA LEU A 23 0.32 9.66 1.07
C LEU A 23 1.25 10.21 2.15
N GLY A 24 2.45 10.70 1.78
CA GLY A 24 3.45 11.18 2.74
C GLY A 24 3.96 10.10 3.70
N VAL A 25 3.94 8.84 3.29
CA VAL A 25 4.42 7.69 4.08
C VAL A 25 5.62 7.04 3.40
N THR A 26 6.23 6.05 4.06
CA THR A 26 7.34 5.30 3.45
C THR A 26 6.82 4.19 2.54
N ARG A 27 7.61 3.82 1.52
CA ARG A 27 7.34 2.62 0.70
C ARG A 27 7.19 1.36 1.57
N GLN A 28 7.95 1.25 2.67
CA GLN A 28 7.85 0.13 3.62
C GLN A 28 6.47 0.06 4.29
N THR A 29 5.86 1.22 4.59
CA THR A 29 4.48 1.30 5.10
C THR A 29 3.50 0.68 4.11
N ILE A 30 3.56 1.08 2.83
CA ILE A 30 2.70 0.53 1.77
C ILE A 30 2.94 -0.98 1.60
N LEU A 31 4.21 -1.42 1.61
CA LEU A 31 4.57 -2.83 1.53
C LEU A 31 4.00 -3.65 2.71
N ALA A 32 4.08 -3.13 3.94
CA ALA A 32 3.57 -3.78 5.13
C ALA A 32 2.04 -3.94 5.10
N ILE A 33 1.35 -2.89 4.63
CA ILE A 33 -0.09 -2.91 4.40
C ILE A 33 -0.44 -3.96 3.35
N GLU A 34 0.19 -3.92 2.17
CA GLU A 34 -0.05 -4.86 1.07
C GLU A 34 0.21 -6.33 1.48
N LYS A 35 1.25 -6.58 2.29
CA LYS A 35 1.57 -7.93 2.81
C LYS A 35 0.63 -8.41 3.92
N GLY A 36 -0.33 -7.59 4.35
CA GLY A 36 -1.32 -7.98 5.36
C GLY A 36 -0.73 -8.20 6.76
N LYS A 37 0.46 -7.66 7.04
CA LYS A 37 1.08 -7.68 8.39
C LYS A 37 0.47 -6.65 9.34
N TYR A 38 -0.52 -5.87 8.90
CA TYR A 38 -1.33 -5.04 9.76
C TYR A 38 -2.63 -5.78 10.07
N ASP A 39 -2.65 -6.41 11.24
CA ASP A 39 -3.87 -6.80 11.93
C ASP A 39 -4.05 -5.80 13.08
N PRO A 40 -4.76 -4.67 12.86
CA PRO A 40 -5.33 -3.95 13.97
C PRO A 40 -6.62 -4.70 14.35
N SER A 41 -6.58 -5.37 15.50
CA SER A 41 -7.75 -5.95 16.17
C SER A 41 -8.94 -4.99 16.20
#